data_AF-A0A547PD98-F1
#
_entry.id   AF-A0A547PD98-F1
#
_cell.length_a   1.000
_cell.length_b   1.000
_cell.length_c   1.000
_cell.angle_alpha   90.00
_cell.angle_beta   90.00
_cell.angle_gamma   90.00
#
_symmetry.space_group_name_H-M   'P 1'
#
loop_
_entity.id
_entity.type
_entity.pdbx_description
1 polymer ?
#
loop_
_entity_poly.entity_id
_entity_poly.type
_entity_poly.pdbx_seq_one_letter_code
_entity_poly.pdbx_strand_id
1 'polypeptide(L)'
;MTSLFQMPARIAAFLTMILMPAAASAQGTDPQGAGPINNALLWLQGTLLGTVATTVAVMAVAAIGFMMLTGRMNWRFGATVIIGVFILFGATTIVAGIQSAV
;
A
#
# COMPACT_ATOMS: atom_id res chain seq x y z
N MET A 1 34.98 -31.92 5.17
CA MET A 1 35.00 -30.92 4.08
C MET A 1 33.59 -30.70 3.48
N THR A 2 32.53 -30.64 4.29
CA THR A 2 31.12 -30.55 3.80
C THR A 2 30.40 -29.27 4.25
N SER A 3 31.00 -28.46 5.13
CA SER A 3 30.40 -27.23 5.67
C SER A 3 30.50 -26.01 4.73
N LEU A 4 31.47 -25.99 3.81
CA LEU A 4 31.69 -24.87 2.90
C LEU A 4 30.60 -24.78 1.81
N PHE A 5 30.01 -25.92 1.41
CA PHE A 5 28.93 -26.00 0.42
C PHE A 5 27.52 -25.75 1.00
N GLN A 6 27.36 -25.78 2.33
CA GLN A 6 26.05 -25.57 2.97
C GLN A 6 25.68 -24.09 3.17
N MET A 7 26.68 -23.20 3.22
CA MET A 7 26.46 -21.75 3.30
C MET A 7 25.73 -21.17 2.08
N PRO A 8 26.13 -21.44 0.81
CA PRO A 8 25.40 -20.89 -0.34
C PRO A 8 23.97 -21.43 -0.42
N ALA A 9 23.74 -22.69 -0.05
CA ALA A 9 22.41 -23.29 -0.02
C ALA A 9 21.49 -22.63 1.02
N ARG A 10 22.02 -22.27 2.19
CA ARG A 10 21.26 -21.56 3.24
C ARG A 10 20.91 -20.14 2.83
N ILE A 11 21.81 -19.44 2.15
CA ILE A 11 21.58 -18.09 1.64
C ILE A 11 20.52 -18.12 0.52
N ALA A 12 20.59 -19.09 -0.39
CA ALA A 12 19.59 -19.29 -1.43
C ALA A 12 18.19 -19.63 -0.86
N ALA A 13 18.13 -20.45 0.19
CA ALA A 13 16.88 -20.76 0.89
C ALA A 13 16.27 -19.54 1.60
N PHE A 14 17.09 -18.69 2.22
CA PHE A 14 16.62 -17.43 2.80
C PHE A 14 16.13 -16.45 1.74
N LEU A 15 16.85 -16.34 0.61
CA LEU A 15 16.48 -15.46 -0.49
C LEU A 15 15.15 -15.89 -1.12
N THR A 16 14.96 -17.20 -1.33
CA THR A 16 13.69 -17.73 -1.87
C THR A 16 12.51 -17.52 -0.92
N MET A 17 12.74 -17.53 0.41
CA MET A 17 11.69 -17.25 1.39
C MET A 17 11.30 -15.76 1.46
N ILE A 18 12.24 -14.83 1.22
CA ILE A 18 11.97 -13.39 1.14
C ILE A 18 11.23 -13.02 -0.16
N LEU A 19 11.50 -13.74 -1.25
CA LEU A 19 10.84 -13.52 -2.54
C LEU A 19 9.50 -14.27 -2.69
N MET A 20 9.07 -15.06 -1.71
CA MET A 20 7.78 -15.75 -1.77
C MET A 20 6.63 -14.79 -1.42
N PRO A 21 5.67 -14.53 -2.34
CA PRO A 21 4.47 -13.76 -2.04
C PRO A 21 3.51 -14.63 -1.18
N ALA A 22 3.73 -14.66 0.14
CA ALA A 22 2.89 -15.43 1.07
C ALA A 22 1.43 -14.93 1.15
N ALA A 23 1.12 -13.76 0.57
CA ALA A 23 -0.22 -13.19 0.56
C ALA A 23 -1.12 -13.66 -0.60
N ALA A 24 -0.59 -14.40 -1.59
CA ALA A 24 -1.34 -14.76 -2.81
C ALA A 24 -2.03 -16.14 -2.75
N SER A 25 -1.75 -16.98 -1.75
CA SER A 25 -2.31 -18.34 -1.65
C SER A 25 -3.73 -18.41 -1.07
N ALA A 26 -4.34 -17.27 -0.73
CA ALA A 26 -5.73 -17.21 -0.26
C ALA A 26 -6.76 -16.85 -1.35
N GLN A 27 -6.33 -16.54 -2.58
CA GLN A 27 -7.22 -16.08 -3.66
C GLN A 27 -7.75 -17.21 -4.58
N GLY A 28 -7.44 -18.48 -4.29
CA GLY A 28 -7.45 -19.54 -5.30
C GLY A 28 -8.53 -20.62 -5.23
N THR A 29 -9.54 -20.51 -4.37
CA THR A 29 -10.62 -21.51 -4.32
C THR A 29 -11.95 -20.84 -4.06
N ASP A 30 -12.66 -20.46 -5.13
CA ASP A 30 -14.07 -20.10 -5.07
C ASP A 30 -14.91 -21.37 -4.86
N PRO A 31 -15.56 -21.58 -3.70
CA PRO A 31 -16.59 -22.60 -3.59
C PRO A 31 -17.70 -22.26 -4.59
N GLN A 32 -18.20 -23.25 -5.35
CA GLN A 32 -19.27 -23.05 -6.33
C GLN A 32 -20.44 -22.27 -5.70
N GLY A 33 -20.68 -21.03 -6.16
CA GLY A 33 -21.67 -20.11 -5.61
C GLY A 33 -21.12 -18.88 -4.87
N ALA A 34 -19.81 -18.75 -4.66
CA ALA A 34 -19.18 -17.60 -3.99
C ALA A 34 -19.12 -16.31 -4.84
N GLY A 35 -19.57 -16.34 -6.10
CA GLY A 35 -19.55 -15.20 -7.02
C GLY A 35 -20.11 -13.90 -6.42
N PRO A 36 -21.31 -13.89 -5.80
CA PRO A 36 -21.86 -12.69 -5.17
C PRO A 36 -21.09 -12.22 -3.93
N ILE A 37 -20.56 -13.14 -3.11
CA ILE A 37 -19.74 -12.81 -1.94
C ILE A 37 -18.42 -12.21 -2.39
N ASN A 38 -17.72 -12.82 -3.35
CA ASN A 38 -16.47 -12.29 -3.88
C ASN A 38 -16.66 -10.90 -4.50
N ASN A 39 -17.75 -10.69 -5.24
CA ASN A 39 -18.09 -9.38 -5.80
C ASN A 39 -18.38 -8.34 -4.71
N ALA A 40 -19.05 -8.73 -3.62
CA ALA A 40 -19.27 -7.86 -2.47
C ALA A 40 -17.96 -7.52 -1.75
N LEU A 41 -17.05 -8.49 -1.56
CA LEU A 41 -15.72 -8.23 -0.98
C LEU A 41 -14.89 -7.30 -1.86
N LEU A 42 -14.88 -7.50 -3.18
CA LEU A 42 -14.19 -6.62 -4.13
C LEU A 42 -14.78 -5.20 -4.12
N TRP A 43 -16.11 -5.06 -3.98
CA TRP A 43 -16.75 -3.75 -3.84
C TRP A 43 -16.39 -3.06 -2.51
N LEU A 44 -16.39 -3.80 -1.40
CA LEU A 44 -15.95 -3.27 -0.11
C LEU A 44 -14.47 -2.89 -0.12
N GLN A 45 -13.64 -3.72 -0.74
CA GLN A 45 -12.22 -3.41 -0.94
C GLN A 45 -12.05 -2.13 -1.76
N GLY A 46 -12.77 -1.99 -2.88
CA GLY A 46 -12.72 -0.81 -3.74
C GLY A 46 -13.20 0.46 -3.04
N THR A 47 -14.23 0.38 -2.21
CA THR A 47 -14.71 1.54 -1.45
C THR A 47 -13.73 1.92 -0.34
N LEU A 48 -13.23 0.96 0.44
CA LEU A 48 -12.28 1.20 1.53
C LEU A 48 -10.92 1.72 1.03
N LEU A 49 -10.42 1.18 -0.08
CA LEU A 49 -9.11 1.56 -0.62
C LEU A 49 -9.18 2.75 -1.59
N GLY A 50 -10.31 2.99 -2.24
CA GLY A 50 -10.46 4.02 -3.27
C GLY A 50 -11.05 5.32 -2.73
N THR A 51 -12.38 5.39 -2.67
CA THR A 51 -13.14 6.61 -2.35
C THR A 51 -13.06 7.00 -0.88
N VAL A 52 -13.11 6.04 0.04
CA VAL A 52 -13.01 6.33 1.48
C VAL A 52 -11.60 6.80 1.83
N ALA A 53 -10.56 6.13 1.30
CA ALA A 53 -9.17 6.51 1.55
C ALA A 53 -8.88 7.95 1.10
N THR A 54 -9.30 8.31 -0.11
CA THR A 54 -9.10 9.66 -0.67
C THR A 54 -9.90 10.72 0.07
N THR A 55 -11.15 10.45 0.48
CA THR A 55 -11.93 11.42 1.26
C THR A 55 -11.33 11.70 2.64
N VAL A 56 -10.87 10.67 3.36
CA VAL A 56 -10.19 10.84 4.65
C VAL A 56 -8.90 11.67 4.50
N ALA A 57 -8.15 11.45 3.42
CA ALA A 57 -6.96 12.24 3.10
C ALA A 57 -7.26 13.74 2.98
N VAL A 58 -8.30 14.06 2.22
CA VAL A 58 -8.72 15.45 1.99
C VAL A 58 -9.15 16.10 3.30
N MET A 59 -9.86 15.38 4.17
CA MET A 59 -10.23 15.87 5.50
C MET A 59 -9.00 16.18 6.36
N ALA A 60 -7.99 15.32 6.34
CA ALA A 60 -6.74 15.55 7.06
C ALA A 60 -6.00 16.80 6.54
N VAL A 61 -5.91 16.96 5.22
CA VAL A 61 -5.29 18.15 4.59
C VAL A 61 -6.03 19.43 4.98
N ALA A 62 -7.37 19.42 4.96
CA ALA A 62 -8.18 20.57 5.38
C ALA A 62 -7.98 20.92 6.85
N ALA A 63 -7.94 19.93 7.74
CA ALA A 63 -7.69 20.13 9.17
C ALA A 63 -6.32 20.76 9.44
N ILE A 64 -5.27 20.33 8.72
CA ILE A 64 -3.92 20.91 8.82
C ILE A 64 -3.91 22.36 8.33
N GLY A 65 -4.57 22.63 7.19
CA GLY A 65 -4.72 23.99 6.68
C GLY A 65 -5.40 24.90 7.71
N PHE A 66 -6.45 24.41 8.38
CA PHE A 66 -7.12 25.15 9.45
C PHE A 66 -6.19 25.39 10.65
N MET A 67 -5.42 24.38 11.05
CA MET A 67 -4.46 24.50 12.15
C MET A 67 -3.30 25.45 11.82
N MET A 68 -2.88 25.55 10.56
CA MET A 68 -1.89 26.55 10.11
C MET A 68 -2.42 27.99 10.25
N LEU A 69 -3.71 28.22 9.98
CA LEU A 69 -4.33 29.55 10.14
C LEU A 69 -4.40 30.02 11.59
N THR A 70 -4.35 29.10 12.57
CA THR A 70 -4.28 29.49 13.99
C THR A 70 -2.94 30.15 14.37
N GLY A 71 -1.94 30.13 13.48
CA GLY A 71 -0.68 30.87 13.61
C GLY A 71 0.29 30.33 14.67
N ARG A 72 -0.10 29.31 15.44
CA ARG A 72 0.71 28.74 16.54
C ARG A 72 1.45 27.46 16.17
N MET A 73 1.18 26.91 14.99
CA MET A 73 1.84 25.69 14.51
C MET A 73 3.10 26.03 13.72
N ASN A 74 4.16 25.23 13.91
CA ASN A 74 5.36 25.31 13.08
C ASN A 74 4.99 25.00 11.62
N TRP A 75 5.10 25.98 10.73
CA TRP A 75 4.85 25.82 9.29
C TRP A 75 5.58 24.63 8.69
N ARG A 76 6.81 24.37 9.15
CA ARG A 76 7.63 23.21 8.76
C ARG A 76 6.89 21.90 8.98
N PHE A 77 6.20 21.76 10.10
CA PHE A 77 5.48 20.54 10.46
C PHE A 77 4.32 20.29 9.51
N GLY A 78 3.51 21.31 9.25
CA GLY A 78 2.40 21.16 8.33
C GLY A 78 2.85 20.97 6.87
N ALA A 79 3.96 21.56 6.45
CA ALA A 79 4.56 21.29 5.13
C ALA A 79 4.97 19.82 4.99
N THR A 80 5.60 19.22 6.01
CA THR A 80 5.96 17.79 6.00
C THR A 80 4.73 16.89 5.87
N VAL A 81 3.63 17.21 6.55
CA VAL A 81 2.40 16.41 6.45
C VAL A 81 1.76 16.51 5.06
N ILE A 82 1.71 17.71 4.45
CA ILE A 82 1.20 17.87 3.07
C ILE A 82 2.04 17.06 2.08
N ILE A 83 3.37 17.09 2.20
CA ILE A 83 4.27 16.28 1.38
C ILE A 83 4.00 14.78 1.60
N GLY A 84 3.78 14.34 2.84
CA GLY A 84 3.46 12.95 3.14
C GLY A 84 2.15 12.48 2.50
N VAL A 85 1.09 13.30 2.55
CA VAL A 85 -0.18 12.99 1.88
C VAL A 85 0.03 12.89 0.37
N PHE A 86 0.79 13.81 -0.24
CA PHE A 86 1.09 13.75 -1.67
C PHE A 86 1.79 12.45 -2.08
N ILE A 87 2.75 11.96 -1.28
CA ILE A 87 3.46 10.71 -1.58
C ILE A 87 2.53 9.50 -1.45
N LEU A 88 1.71 9.43 -0.38
CA LEU A 88 0.77 8.33 -0.16
C LEU A 88 -0.24 8.17 -1.30
N PHE A 89 -0.82 9.27 -1.78
CA PHE A 89 -1.85 9.24 -2.82
C PHE A 89 -1.30 9.34 -4.24
N GLY A 90 -0.13 9.97 -4.43
CA GLY A 90 0.54 10.10 -5.72
C GLY A 90 1.39 8.89 -6.12
N ALA A 91 1.70 7.98 -5.19
CA ALA A 91 2.50 6.78 -5.52
C ALA A 91 1.83 5.90 -6.58
N THR A 92 0.50 5.75 -6.54
CA THR A 92 -0.23 4.88 -7.48
C THR A 92 -0.15 5.38 -8.92
N THR A 93 -0.22 6.70 -9.15
CA THR A 93 -0.12 7.29 -10.48
C THR A 93 1.31 7.20 -11.03
N ILE A 94 2.32 7.34 -10.17
CA ILE A 94 3.73 7.13 -10.55
C ILE A 94 3.96 5.68 -10.97
N VAL A 95 3.47 4.72 -10.18
CA VAL A 95 3.60 3.29 -10.50
C VAL A 95 2.87 2.94 -11.79
N ALA A 96 1.65 3.43 -11.98
CA ALA A 96 0.89 3.21 -13.21
C ALA A 96 1.62 3.79 -14.43
N GLY A 97 2.23 4.98 -14.31
CA GLY A 97 3.05 5.57 -15.36
C GLY A 97 4.25 4.70 -15.76
N ILE A 98 4.96 4.13 -14.78
CA ILE A 98 6.09 3.22 -15.03
C ILE A 98 5.61 1.91 -15.68
N GLN A 99 4.53 1.31 -15.17
CA GLN A 99 3.97 0.08 -15.73
C GLN A 99 3.43 0.26 -17.14
N SER A 100 2.95 1.46 -17.51
CA SER A 100 2.53 1.74 -18.88
C SER A 100 3.69 1.86 -19.88
N ALA A 101 4.91 2.05 -19.38
CA ALA A 101 6.11 2.26 -20.19
C ALA A 101 6.93 0.97 -20.41
N VAL A 102 6.62 -0.11 -19.70
CA VAL A 102 7.30 -1.43 -19.77
C VAL A 102 6.32 -2.49 -20.24
#